data_AF-A0A524QGU7-F1
#
_entry.id   AF-A0A524QGU7-F1
#
_cell.length_a   1.000
_cell.length_b   1.000
_cell.length_c   1.000
_cell.angle_alpha   90.00
_cell.angle_beta   90.00
_cell.angle_gamma   90.00
#
_symmetry.space_group_name_H-M   'P 1'
#
loop_
_entity.id
_entity.type
_entity.pdbx_description
1 polymer ?
#
loop_
_entity_poly.entity_id
_entity_poly.type
_entity_poly.pdbx_seq_one_letter_code
_entity_poly.pdbx_strand_id
1 'polypeptide(L)'
;MEALLVLALGVAAAWLSRRLGWPMPVGQVLLGVVLGVAVLGWVETDARLQLLGRVGVVLLLGMAGVELGLGKLKAAGWPAFRVA
;
A
#
# COMPACT_ATOMS: atom_id res chain seq x y z
N MET A 1 -11.28 12.93 11.20
CA MET A 1 -12.24 11.79 11.18
C MET A 1 -12.08 10.95 9.92
N GLU A 2 -11.84 11.57 8.77
CA GLU A 2 -11.71 10.88 7.46
C GLU A 2 -10.57 9.85 7.41
N ALA A 3 -9.40 10.15 7.99
CA ALA A 3 -8.29 9.19 8.04
C ALA A 3 -8.64 7.88 8.78
N LEU A 4 -9.48 7.95 9.82
CA LEU A 4 -9.93 6.75 10.55
C LEU A 4 -10.86 5.90 9.68
N LEU A 5 -11.74 6.54 8.90
CA LEU A 5 -12.63 5.85 7.97
C LEU A 5 -11.83 5.14 6.89
N VAL A 6 -10.86 5.82 6.27
CA VAL A 6 -9.98 5.22 5.24
C VAL A 6 -9.21 4.03 5.80
N LEU A 7 -8.65 4.14 7.00
CA LEU A 7 -7.92 3.05 7.64
C LEU A 7 -8.84 1.87 7.99
N ALA A 8 -10.01 2.13 8.59
CA ALA A 8 -10.97 1.09 8.94
C ALA A 8 -11.51 0.35 7.71
N LEU A 9 -11.90 1.10 6.68
CA LEU A 9 -12.36 0.54 5.41
C LEU A 9 -11.23 -0.20 4.69
N GLY A 10 -9.98 0.30 4.77
CA GLY A 10 -8.80 -0.38 4.26
C GLY A 10 -8.59 -1.75 4.90
N VAL A 11 -8.76 -1.86 6.23
CA VAL A 11 -8.68 -3.16 6.94
C VAL A 11 -9.82 -4.08 6.51
N ALA A 12 -11.04 -3.56 6.39
CA ALA A 12 -12.19 -4.33 5.92
C ALA A 12 -11.98 -4.84 4.48
N ALA A 13 -11.48 -4.00 3.57
CA ALA A 13 -11.17 -4.38 2.20
C ALA A 13 -10.05 -5.43 2.11
N ALA A 14 -9.04 -5.33 2.97
CA ALA A 14 -7.97 -6.33 3.04
C ALA A 14 -8.52 -7.68 3.52
N TRP A 15 -9.42 -7.69 4.51
CA TRP A 15 -10.09 -8.89 4.99
C TRP A 15 -11.01 -9.50 3.92
N LEU A 16 -11.79 -8.67 3.23
CA LEU A 16 -12.65 -9.10 2.12
C LEU A 16 -11.84 -9.68 0.95
N SER A 17 -10.70 -9.08 0.63
CA SER A 17 -9.81 -9.58 -0.43
C SER A 17 -9.26 -10.95 -0.11
N ARG A 18 -8.86 -11.18 1.15
CA ARG A 18 -8.45 -12.52 1.61
C ARG A 18 -9.58 -13.53 1.45
N ARG A 19 -10.82 -13.16 1.77
CA ARG A 19 -12.01 -14.01 1.58
C ARG A 19 -12.28 -14.35 0.12
N LEU A 20 -11.98 -13.43 -0.80
CA LEU A 20 -12.16 -13.59 -2.25
C LEU A 20 -10.96 -14.26 -2.94
N GLY A 21 -9.89 -14.57 -2.22
CA GLY A 21 -8.66 -15.17 -2.77
C GLY A 21 -7.70 -14.16 -3.43
N TRP A 22 -7.93 -12.86 -3.25
CA TRP A 22 -7.06 -11.80 -3.78
C TRP A 22 -5.93 -11.44 -2.79
N PRO A 23 -4.77 -10.98 -3.31
CA PRO A 23 -3.76 -10.37 -2.47
C PRO A 23 -4.33 -9.17 -1.72
N MET A 24 -4.06 -9.06 -0.41
CA MET A 24 -4.56 -7.95 0.42
C MET A 24 -4.38 -6.55 -0.18
N PRO A 25 -3.19 -6.21 -0.74
CA PRO A 25 -2.98 -4.86 -1.28
C PRO A 25 -3.94 -4.50 -2.41
N VAL A 26 -4.41 -5.50 -3.18
CA VAL A 26 -5.33 -5.29 -4.31
C VAL A 26 -6.64 -4.69 -3.82
N GLY A 27 -7.24 -5.25 -2.75
CA GLY A 27 -8.48 -4.70 -2.18
C GLY A 27 -8.33 -3.31 -1.61
N GLN A 28 -7.21 -3.04 -0.95
CA GLN A 28 -6.95 -1.74 -0.36
C GLN A 28 -6.80 -0.66 -1.43
N VAL A 29 -6.11 -0.98 -2.54
CA VAL A 29 -6.00 -0.07 -3.70
C VAL A 29 -7.35 0.12 -4.37
N LEU A 30 -8.12 -0.95 -4.61
CA LEU A 30 -9.46 -0.85 -5.19
C LEU A 30 -10.38 0.02 -4.35
N LEU A 31 -10.38 -0.16 -3.02
CA LEU A 31 -11.14 0.67 -2.10
C LEU A 31 -10.70 2.14 -2.19
N GLY A 32 -9.39 2.40 -2.26
CA GLY A 32 -8.87 3.76 -2.45
C GLY A 32 -9.32 4.41 -3.76
N VAL A 33 -9.35 3.66 -4.87
CA VAL A 33 -9.87 4.13 -6.17
C VAL A 33 -11.37 4.45 -6.08
N VAL A 34 -12.15 3.57 -5.45
CA VAL A 34 -13.60 3.74 -5.30
C VAL A 34 -13.94 4.92 -4.39
N LEU A 35 -13.27 5.06 -3.25
CA LEU A 35 -13.55 6.13 -2.27
C LEU A 35 -12.98 7.50 -2.69
N GLY A 36 -11.96 7.51 -3.54
CA GLY A 36 -11.34 8.75 -4.00
C GLY A 36 -12.25 9.61 -4.88
N VAL A 37 -11.84 10.85 -5.08
CA VAL A 37 -12.48 11.86 -5.97
C VAL A 37 -12.67 11.41 -7.42
N ALA A 38 -11.90 10.42 -7.88
CA ALA A 38 -12.06 9.88 -9.22
C ALA A 38 -13.37 9.09 -9.43
N VAL A 39 -14.01 8.60 -8.35
CA VAL A 39 -15.23 7.76 -8.46
C VAL A 39 -16.35 8.27 -7.54
N LEU A 40 -16.26 8.13 -6.22
CA LEU A 40 -17.32 8.59 -5.29
C LEU A 40 -17.09 9.99 -4.70
N GLY A 41 -15.84 10.45 -4.59
CA GLY A 41 -15.52 11.75 -3.97
C GLY A 41 -15.87 11.85 -2.48
N TRP A 42 -15.91 10.72 -1.77
CA TRP A 42 -16.15 10.70 -0.33
C TRP A 42 -14.92 11.02 0.50
N VAL A 43 -13.72 10.87 -0.07
CA VAL A 43 -12.45 11.11 0.61
C VAL A 43 -11.61 12.05 -0.24
N GLU A 44 -11.36 13.25 0.27
CA GLU A 44 -10.42 14.19 -0.32
C GLU A 44 -8.99 13.87 0.10
N THR A 45 -8.04 14.14 -0.80
CA THR A 45 -6.64 13.80 -0.58
C THR A 45 -5.95 14.90 0.23
N ASP A 46 -6.16 14.88 1.54
CA ASP A 46 -5.53 15.84 2.45
C ASP A 46 -4.04 15.57 2.68
N ALA A 47 -3.28 16.63 2.98
CA ALA A 47 -1.85 16.56 3.26
C ALA A 47 -1.48 15.52 4.34
N ARG A 48 -2.36 15.29 5.32
CA ARG A 48 -2.19 14.28 6.37
C ARG A 48 -2.26 12.86 5.81
N LEU A 49 -3.22 12.58 4.94
CA LEU A 49 -3.40 11.26 4.34
C LEU A 49 -2.25 10.96 3.36
N GLN A 50 -1.78 11.98 2.63
CA GLN A 50 -0.59 11.86 1.79
C GLN A 50 0.69 11.60 2.59
N LEU A 51 0.86 12.27 3.73
CA LEU A 51 1.99 12.03 4.62
C LEU A 51 1.95 10.60 5.17
N LEU A 52 0.78 10.16 5.64
CA LEU A 52 0.59 8.81 6.17
C LEU A 52 0.88 7.73 5.12
N GLY A 53 0.40 7.93 3.88
CA GLY A 53 0.68 7.05 2.76
C GLY A 53 2.17 6.97 2.42
N ARG A 54 2.86 8.12 2.35
CA ARG A 54 4.31 8.18 2.11
C ARG A 54 5.12 7.49 3.22
N VAL A 55 4.79 7.76 4.48
CA VAL A 55 5.42 7.09 5.62
C VAL A 55 5.15 5.59 5.57
N GLY A 56 3.91 5.19 5.29
CA GLY A 56 3.54 3.78 5.13
C GLY A 56 4.37 3.07 4.06
N VAL A 57 4.53 3.66 2.87
CA VAL A 57 5.36 3.08 1.79
C VAL A 57 6.82 2.94 2.21
N VAL A 58 7.41 3.96 2.85
CA VAL A 58 8.79 3.89 3.34
C VAL A 58 8.94 2.79 4.38
N LEU A 59 8.00 2.67 5.32
CA LEU A 59 8.01 1.60 6.33
C LEU A 59 7.86 0.22 5.69
N LEU A 60 6.94 0.05 4.73
CA LEU A 60 6.72 -1.22 4.03
C LEU A 60 7.95 -1.67 3.25
N LEU A 61 8.55 -0.76 2.47
CA LEU A 61 9.78 -1.05 1.73
C LEU A 61 10.97 -1.27 2.66
N GLY A 62 11.03 -0.55 3.78
CA GLY A 62 12.02 -0.77 4.83
C GLY A 62 11.92 -2.18 5.42
N MET A 63 10.72 -2.64 5.76
CA MET A 63 10.48 -4.00 6.25
C MET A 63 10.84 -5.05 5.19
N ALA A 64 10.45 -4.85 3.93
CA ALA A 64 10.85 -5.74 2.83
C ALA A 64 12.38 -5.81 2.69
N GLY A 65 13.07 -4.68 2.84
CA GLY A 65 14.53 -4.62 2.83
C GLY A 65 15.18 -5.43 3.97
N VAL A 66 14.62 -5.34 5.18
CA VAL A 66 15.08 -6.13 6.34
C VAL A 66 14.84 -7.62 6.12
N GLU A 67 13.70 -8.00 5.54
CA GLU A 67 13.36 -9.40 5.25
C GLU A 67 14.22 -10.03 4.15
N LEU A 68 14.63 -9.24 3.14
CA LEU A 68 15.59 -9.65 2.11
C LEU A 68 17.01 -9.78 2.67
N GLY A 69 17.43 -8.84 3.53
CA GLY A 69 18.78 -8.77 4.08
C GLY A 69 19.85 -8.29 3.08
N LEU A 70 20.99 -7.81 3.60
CA LEU A 70 22.05 -7.18 2.79
C LEU A 70 22.68 -8.13 1.75
N GLY A 71 22.78 -9.42 2.07
CA GLY A 71 23.36 -10.43 1.17
C GLY A 71 22.52 -10.63 -0.10
N LYS A 72 21.20 -10.82 0.04
CA LYS A 72 20.29 -10.97 -1.10
C LYS A 72 20.14 -9.68 -1.87
N LEU A 73 20.16 -8.52 -1.19
CA LEU A 73 20.12 -7.22 -1.85
C LEU A 73 21.32 -7.01 -2.77
N LYS A 74 22.54 -7.33 -2.31
CA LYS A 74 23.76 -7.26 -3.12
C LYS A 74 23.71 -8.22 -4.31
N ALA A 75 23.23 -9.45 -4.10
CA ALA A 75 23.09 -10.45 -5.16
C ALA A 75 22.03 -10.05 -6.20
N ALA A 76 20.94 -9.42 -5.77
CA ALA A 76 19.87 -8.94 -6.64
C ALA A 76 20.23 -7.68 -7.43
N GLY A 77 21.24 -6.91 -7.01
CA GLY A 77 21.63 -5.65 -7.67
C GLY A 77 22.03 -5.82 -9.13
N TRP A 78 22.81 -6.86 -9.46
CA TRP A 78 23.23 -7.11 -10.84
C TRP A 78 22.07 -7.59 -11.75
N PRO A 79 21.24 -8.58 -11.34
CA PRO A 79 20.00 -8.91 -12.05
C PRO A 79 19.05 -7.71 -12.21
N ALA A 80 18.87 -6.89 -11.17
CA ALA A 80 17.98 -5.73 -11.21
C ALA A 80 18.44 -4.69 -12.23
N PHE A 81 19.75 -4.41 -12.31
CA PHE A 81 20.31 -3.49 -13.29
C PHE A 81 20.11 -3.95 -14.74
N ARG A 82 20.02 -5.26 -15.00
CA ARG A 82 19.80 -5.81 -16.36
C ARG A 82 18.36 -5.71 -16.84
N VAL A 83 17.41 -5.48 -15.93
CA VAL A 83 15.97 -5.38 -16.24
C VAL A 83 15.52 -3.92 -16.30
N ALA A 84 16.28 -3.00 -15.69
CA ALA A 84 16.09 -1.55 -15.80
C ALA A 84 16.49 -1.04 -17.20
#